data_AF-A0A6P7H0X0-F1
#
_entry.id   AF-A0A6P7H0X0-F1
#
_cell.length_a   1.000
_cell.length_b   1.000
_cell.length_c   1.000
_cell.angle_alpha   90.00
_cell.angle_beta   90.00
_cell.angle_gamma   90.00
#
_symmetry.space_group_name_H-M   'P 1'
#
loop_
_entity.id
_entity.type
_entity.pdbx_description
1 polymer ?
#
loop_
_entity_poly.entity_id
_entity_poly.type
_entity_poly.pdbx_seq_one_letter_code
_entity_poly.pdbx_strand_id
1 'polypeptide(L)'
;MEGTIQVVNECLNNTSQASQARLPNSCALRKTIRQKRNEIQAEPPNSVNLEELRIPEHYRIYEVSDGVEENFLLADNGEGLNRILIFGRDSWLQHLQTLSIWFAD
;
A
#
# COMPACT_ATOMS: atom_id res chain seq x y z
N MET A 1 1.37 -1.83 -13.28
CA MET A 1 0.42 -2.90 -12.90
C MET A 1 -0.18 -3.48 -14.16
N GLU A 2 -0.05 -4.78 -14.38
CA GLU A 2 -0.54 -5.44 -15.60
C GLU A 2 -2.07 -5.49 -15.65
N GLY A 3 -2.65 -5.21 -16.82
CA GLY A 3 -4.11 -5.13 -16.98
C GLY A 3 -4.77 -6.48 -16.73
N THR A 4 -5.93 -6.51 -16.05
CA THR A 4 -6.65 -7.76 -15.72
C THR A 4 -6.92 -8.65 -16.94
N ILE A 5 -7.12 -8.04 -18.11
CA ILE A 5 -7.34 -8.75 -19.38
C ILE A 5 -6.07 -9.43 -19.87
N GLN A 6 -4.90 -8.82 -19.69
CA GLN A 6 -3.62 -9.38 -20.11
C GLN A 6 -3.34 -10.67 -19.33
N VAL A 7 -3.49 -10.62 -18.00
CA VAL A 7 -3.33 -11.79 -17.12
C VAL A 7 -4.30 -12.92 -17.48
N VAL A 8 -5.58 -12.59 -17.71
CA VAL A 8 -6.58 -13.60 -18.09
C VAL A 8 -6.22 -14.25 -19.43
N ASN A 9 -5.86 -13.46 -20.44
CA ASN A 9 -5.52 -14.00 -21.75
C ASN A 9 -4.25 -14.86 -21.71
N GLU A 10 -3.23 -14.42 -20.99
CA GLU A 10 -1.99 -15.18 -20.81
C GLU A 10 -2.25 -16.54 -20.14
N CYS A 11 -3.01 -16.55 -19.04
CA CYS A 11 -3.35 -17.80 -18.35
C CYS A 11 -4.20 -18.73 -19.23
N LEU A 12 -5.15 -18.18 -20.01
CA LEU A 12 -6.02 -18.98 -20.89
C LEU A 12 -5.26 -19.58 -22.08
N ASN A 13 -4.26 -18.88 -22.62
CA ASN A 13 -3.47 -19.33 -23.76
C ASN A 13 -2.78 -20.69 -23.52
N ASN A 14 -2.47 -21.02 -22.26
CA ASN A 14 -1.79 -22.27 -21.89
C ASN A 14 -2.76 -23.38 -21.44
N THR A 15 -4.07 -23.23 -21.63
CA THR A 15 -5.08 -24.20 -21.17
C THR A 15 -5.82 -24.89 -22.31
N SER A 16 -6.29 -26.12 -22.06
CA SER A 16 -7.05 -26.89 -23.05
C SER A 16 -8.42 -26.26 -23.34
N GLN A 17 -8.97 -26.47 -24.54
CA GLN A 17 -10.33 -26.02 -24.88
C GLN A 17 -11.39 -26.56 -23.92
N ALA A 18 -11.25 -27.81 -23.46
CA ALA A 18 -12.16 -28.42 -22.50
C ALA A 18 -12.13 -27.69 -21.14
N SER A 19 -10.95 -27.18 -20.75
CA SER A 19 -10.78 -26.35 -19.55
C SER A 19 -11.43 -24.98 -19.75
N GLN A 20 -11.21 -24.33 -20.90
CA GLN A 20 -11.78 -23.02 -21.22
C GLN A 20 -13.31 -23.02 -21.23
N ALA A 21 -13.94 -24.09 -21.71
CA ALA A 21 -15.40 -24.23 -21.72
C ALA A 21 -16.03 -24.35 -20.31
N ARG A 22 -15.25 -24.75 -19.31
CA ARG A 22 -15.70 -24.84 -17.91
C ARG A 22 -15.45 -23.56 -17.11
N LEU A 23 -14.62 -22.66 -17.62
CA LEU A 23 -14.29 -21.42 -16.92
C LEU A 23 -15.47 -20.43 -16.98
N PRO A 24 -15.64 -19.60 -15.95
CA PRO A 24 -16.56 -18.48 -16.01
C PRO A 24 -16.22 -17.57 -17.19
N ASN A 25 -17.22 -16.85 -17.72
CA ASN A 25 -16.95 -15.89 -18.78
C ASN A 25 -15.92 -14.83 -18.34
N SER A 26 -15.26 -14.22 -19.32
CA SER A 26 -14.18 -13.24 -19.06
C SER A 26 -14.62 -12.05 -18.20
N CYS A 27 -15.90 -11.67 -18.25
CA CYS A 27 -16.45 -10.62 -17.39
C CYS A 27 -16.46 -11.04 -15.91
N ALA A 28 -16.95 -12.24 -15.62
CA ALA A 28 -16.97 -12.81 -14.27
C ALA A 28 -15.54 -12.98 -13.73
N LEU A 29 -14.61 -13.51 -14.54
CA LEU A 29 -13.20 -13.65 -14.16
C LEU A 29 -12.57 -12.29 -13.80
N ARG A 30 -12.79 -11.26 -14.63
CA ARG A 30 -12.30 -9.90 -14.34
C ARG A 30 -12.85 -9.35 -13.03
N LYS A 31 -14.13 -9.59 -12.74
CA LYS A 31 -14.76 -9.15 -11.49
C LYS A 31 -14.14 -9.86 -10.29
N THR A 32 -13.95 -11.18 -10.36
CA THR A 32 -13.30 -11.95 -9.30
C THR A 32 -11.86 -11.48 -9.06
N ILE A 33 -11.07 -11.26 -10.12
CA ILE A 33 -9.69 -10.77 -9.97
C ILE A 33 -9.67 -9.37 -9.38
N ARG A 34 -10.55 -8.47 -9.82
CA ARG A 34 -10.67 -7.12 -9.25
C ARG A 34 -11.06 -7.18 -7.78
N GLN A 35 -12.03 -8.02 -7.42
CA GLN A 35 -12.43 -8.21 -6.03
C GLN A 35 -11.26 -8.73 -5.19
N LYS A 36 -10.51 -9.74 -5.67
CA LYS A 36 -9.31 -10.23 -4.98
C LYS A 36 -8.21 -9.18 -4.85
N ARG A 37 -7.96 -8.39 -5.89
CA ARG A 37 -7.01 -7.27 -5.81
C ARG A 37 -7.45 -6.24 -4.78
N ASN A 38 -8.73 -5.88 -4.77
CA ASN A 38 -9.29 -4.97 -3.78
C ASN A 38 -9.24 -5.55 -2.36
N GLU A 39 -9.42 -6.86 -2.18
CA GLU A 39 -9.27 -7.53 -0.89
C GLU A 39 -7.82 -7.49 -0.40
N ILE A 40 -6.85 -7.68 -1.30
CA ILE A 40 -5.41 -7.63 -0.98
C ILE A 40 -4.93 -6.20 -0.72
N GLN A 41 -5.43 -5.24 -1.50
CA GLN A 41 -5.13 -3.81 -1.39
C GLN A 41 -6.06 -3.08 -0.41
N ALA A 42 -6.94 -3.82 0.28
CA ALA A 42 -7.82 -3.20 1.26
C ALA A 42 -6.98 -2.58 2.36
N GLU A 43 -7.26 -1.33 2.68
CA GLU A 43 -6.64 -0.68 3.81
C GLU A 43 -6.98 -1.46 5.09
N PRO A 44 -6.02 -1.62 6.01
CA PRO A 44 -6.31 -2.23 7.29
C PRO A 44 -7.39 -1.42 8.02
N PRO A 45 -8.27 -2.08 8.81
CA PRO A 45 -9.28 -1.36 9.58
C PRO A 45 -8.60 -0.39 10.56
N ASN A 46 -9.22 0.77 10.76
CA ASN A 46 -8.74 1.74 11.75
C ASN A 46 -8.66 1.08 13.13
N SER A 47 -7.50 1.24 13.78
CA SER A 47 -7.31 0.77 15.16
C SER A 47 -8.21 1.55 16.12
N VAL A 48 -8.73 0.87 17.14
CA VAL A 48 -9.56 1.52 18.16
C VAL A 48 -8.70 2.38 19.09
N ASN A 49 -7.47 1.94 19.38
CA ASN A 49 -6.52 2.61 20.27
C ASN A 49 -5.09 2.56 19.72
N LEU A 50 -4.22 3.45 20.20
CA LEU A 50 -2.79 3.53 19.81
C LEU A 50 -2.00 2.23 20.06
N GLU A 51 -2.37 1.45 21.07
CA GLU A 51 -1.76 0.16 21.39
C GLU A 51 -1.99 -0.89 20.29
N GLU A 52 -3.16 -0.86 19.67
CA GLU A 52 -3.56 -1.81 18.63
C GLU A 52 -3.15 -1.35 17.23
N LEU A 53 -2.64 -0.12 17.11
CA LEU A 53 -2.24 0.46 15.84
C LEU A 53 -1.07 -0.35 15.24
N ARG A 54 -1.31 -1.01 14.12
CA ARG A 54 -0.26 -1.65 13.34
C ARG A 54 -0.05 -0.87 12.06
N ILE A 55 1.12 -0.23 11.94
CA ILE A 55 1.51 0.53 10.74
C ILE A 55 2.16 -0.46 9.77
N PRO A 56 1.52 -0.77 8.62
CA PRO A 56 2.11 -1.57 7.56
C PRO A 56 3.39 -0.93 7.02
N GLU A 57 4.32 -1.75 6.54
CA GLU A 57 5.63 -1.29 6.07
C GLU A 57 5.53 -0.24 4.95
N HIS A 58 4.58 -0.42 4.02
CA HIS A 58 4.38 0.50 2.91
C HIS A 58 3.86 1.88 3.33
N TYR A 59 3.36 2.05 4.56
CA TYR A 59 3.01 3.36 5.13
C TYR A 59 4.16 4.01 5.91
N ARG A 60 5.25 3.27 6.14
CA ARG A 60 6.46 3.80 6.80
C ARG A 60 7.41 4.48 5.83
N ILE A 61 7.14 4.36 4.53
CA ILE A 61 7.98 4.81 3.43
C ILE A 61 7.23 5.89 2.64
N TYR A 62 7.96 6.90 2.17
CA TYR A 62 7.47 7.94 1.28
C TYR A 62 8.21 7.87 -0.06
N GLU A 63 7.47 7.74 -1.15
CA GLU A 63 8.04 7.81 -2.50
C GLU A 63 8.20 9.28 -2.92
N VAL A 64 9.45 9.75 -2.99
CA VAL A 64 9.79 11.13 -3.34
C VAL A 64 9.66 11.37 -4.85
N SER A 65 10.12 10.39 -5.63
CA SER A 65 10.00 10.31 -7.08
C SER A 65 10.11 8.84 -7.50
N ASP A 66 9.82 8.52 -8.76
CA ASP A 66 9.86 7.14 -9.28
C ASP A 66 11.12 6.37 -8.83
N GLY A 67 10.94 5.39 -7.95
CA GLY A 67 12.00 4.53 -7.43
C GLY A 67 12.95 5.16 -6.40
N VAL A 68 12.64 6.36 -5.90
CA VAL A 68 13.35 7.03 -4.80
C VAL A 68 12.45 7.09 -3.58
N GLU A 69 12.81 6.29 -2.59
CA GLU A 69 12.07 6.13 -1.34
C GLU A 69 12.86 6.72 -0.17
N GLU A 70 12.17 7.35 0.78
CA GLU A 70 12.75 7.74 2.07
C GLU A 70 11.85 7.32 3.24
N ASN A 71 12.44 7.22 4.43
CA ASN A 71 11.69 6.89 5.64
C ASN A 71 10.72 8.03 5.96
N PHE A 72 9.46 7.66 6.11
CA PHE A 72 8.39 8.55 6.53
C PHE A 72 8.08 8.46 8.02
N LEU A 73 8.17 7.25 8.58
CA LEU A 73 8.08 7.02 10.02
C LEU A 73 9.48 7.14 10.62
N LEU A 74 9.80 8.32 11.16
CA LEU A 74 11.13 8.65 11.67
C LEU A 74 11.38 8.09 13.07
N ALA A 75 10.33 8.00 13.91
CA ALA A 75 10.43 7.40 15.22
C ALA A 75 9.13 6.69 15.63
N ASP A 76 9.29 5.56 16.28
CA ASP A 76 8.23 4.79 16.91
C ASP A 76 8.81 4.16 18.19
N ASN A 77 8.32 4.58 19.35
CA ASN A 77 8.82 4.08 20.64
C ASN A 77 8.16 2.75 21.07
N GLY A 78 7.31 2.14 20.22
CA GLY A 78 6.78 0.80 20.44
C GLY A 78 5.39 0.77 21.11
N GLU A 79 5.11 -0.30 21.85
CA GLU A 79 3.75 -0.60 22.34
C GLU A 79 3.41 0.17 23.64
N GLY A 80 2.13 0.53 23.80
CA GLY A 80 1.57 1.12 25.01
C GLY A 80 0.70 2.35 24.78
N LEU A 81 -0.08 2.73 25.80
CA LEU A 81 -0.97 3.90 25.77
C LEU A 81 -0.25 5.22 25.41
N ASN A 82 1.04 5.30 25.70
CA ASN A 82 1.89 6.47 25.46
C ASN A 82 2.84 6.27 24.27
N ARG A 83 2.43 5.45 23.30
CA ARG A 83 3.16 5.32 22.04
C ARG A 83 3.24 6.66 21.32
N ILE A 84 4.44 7.06 20.96
CA ILE A 84 4.77 8.26 20.22
C ILE A 84 5.25 7.83 18.83
N LEU A 85 4.60 8.41 17.82
CA LEU A 85 4.94 8.24 16.41
C LEU A 85 5.37 9.60 15.87
N ILE A 86 6.56 9.64 15.27
CA ILE A 86 7.06 10.84 14.59
C ILE A 86 7.07 10.55 13.09
N PHE A 87 6.21 11.26 12.37
CA PHE A 87 6.19 11.23 10.92
C PHE A 87 6.91 12.45 10.37
N GLY A 88 7.62 12.26 9.27
CA GLY A 88 8.37 13.32 8.61
C GLY A 88 9.25 12.74 7.54
N ARG A 89 10.06 13.59 6.93
CA ARG A 89 11.03 13.20 5.90
C ARG A 89 12.39 13.69 6.34
N ASP A 90 13.40 12.82 6.34
CA ASP A 90 14.77 13.21 6.70
C ASP A 90 15.29 14.33 5.80
N SER A 91 14.95 14.30 4.52
CA SER A 91 15.25 15.39 3.57
C SER A 91 14.68 16.74 4.01
N TRP A 92 13.47 16.75 4.58
CA TRP A 92 12.82 17.97 5.07
C TRP A 92 13.37 18.46 6.40
N LEU A 93 13.84 17.57 7.28
CA LEU A 93 14.46 17.97 8.54
C LEU A 93 15.68 18.88 8.31
N GLN A 94 16.47 18.59 7.27
CA GLN A 94 17.60 19.44 6.89
C GLN A 94 17.15 20.84 6.44
N HIS A 95 16.05 20.93 5.69
CA HIS A 95 15.48 22.21 5.29
C HIS A 95 14.99 23.00 6.51
N LEU A 96 14.29 22.35 7.44
CA LEU A 96 13.79 22.98 8.66
C LEU A 96 14.89 23.61 9.52
N GLN A 97 16.09 23.01 9.59
CA GLN A 97 17.22 23.58 10.33
C GLN A 97 17.65 24.96 9.81
N THR A 98 17.38 25.26 8.55
CA THR A 98 17.80 26.51 7.89
C THR A 98 16.71 27.59 7.89
N LEU A 99 15.48 27.23 8.25
CA LEU A 99 14.34 28.14 8.18
C LEU A 99 14.19 28.94 9.48
N SER A 100 14.01 30.25 9.35
CA SER A 100 13.78 31.15 10.48
C SER A 100 12.32 31.19 10.96
N ILE A 101 11.39 30.67 10.15
CA ILE A 101 9.94 30.68 10.39
C ILE A 101 9.38 29.30 10.07
N TRP A 102 8.47 28.84 10.93
CA TRP A 102 7.92 27.51 10.96
C TRP A 102 6.44 27.65 11.28
N PHE A 103 5.61 26.97 10.49
CA PHE A 103 4.16 26.93 10.64
C PHE A 103 3.78 25.53 11.11
N ALA A 104 3.03 25.47 12.21
CA ALA A 104 2.45 24.26 12.75
C ALA A 104 0.99 24.58 13.10
N ASP A 105 0.07 23.73 12.62
CA ASP A 105 -1.36 23.76 12.99
C ASP A 105 -1.64 22.82 14.17
#